data_AF-A0A1U9R4A2-F1
#
_entry.id   AF-A0A1U9R4A2-F1
#
_cell.length_a   1.000
_cell.length_b   1.000
_cell.length_c   1.000
_cell.angle_alpha   90.00
_cell.angle_beta   90.00
_cell.angle_gamma   90.00
#
_symmetry.space_group_name_H-M   'P 1'
#
loop_
_entity.id
_entity.type
_entity.pdbx_description
1 polymer ?
#
loop_
_entity_poly.entity_id
_entity_poly.type
_entity_poly.pdbx_seq_one_letter_code
_entity_poly.pdbx_strand_id
1 'polypeptide(L)' 'MIIHASGKAHLPGCTHIVPSDVRPPVYGWVLAPSPGAWRRLSPSHPLCATQGNTRRAAVGRCETCDATQ' A
#
# COMPACT_ATOMS: atom_id res chain seq x y z
N MET A 1 -2.53 -2.72 4.85
CA MET A 1 -2.21 -2.31 3.46
C MET A 1 -0.72 -2.04 3.34
N ILE A 2 -0.10 -2.53 2.27
CA ILE A 2 1.34 -2.40 2.01
C ILE A 2 1.56 -1.29 0.98
N ILE A 3 2.53 -0.41 1.20
CA ILE A 3 2.86 0.74 0.36
C ILE A 3 4.19 0.46 -0.35
N HIS A 4 4.14 0.29 -1.66
CA HIS A 4 5.31 0.03 -2.48
C HIS A 4 6.00 1.34 -2.92
N ALA A 5 7.28 1.24 -3.30
CA ALA A 5 8.08 2.36 -3.77
C ALA A 5 7.51 3.02 -5.05
N SER A 6 6.72 2.31 -5.85
CA SER A 6 6.04 2.84 -7.04
C SER A 6 4.87 3.78 -6.73
N GLY A 7 4.53 4.01 -5.46
CA GLY A 7 3.36 4.80 -5.08
C GLY A 7 2.03 4.04 -5.20
N LYS A 8 2.09 2.71 -5.28
CA LYS A 8 0.92 1.81 -5.32
C LYS A 8 0.72 1.14 -3.95
N ALA A 9 -0.54 1.04 -3.54
CA ALA A 9 -0.94 0.24 -2.39
C ALA A 9 -1.26 -1.18 -2.83
N HIS A 10 -0.90 -2.14 -1.98
CA HIS A 10 -1.16 -3.56 -2.15
C HIS A 10 -1.92 -4.10 -0.93
N LEU A 11 -2.78 -5.09 -1.17
CA LEU A 11 -3.40 -5.89 -0.12
C LEU A 11 -2.47 -7.05 0.25
N PRO A 12 -2.54 -7.56 1.51
CA PRO A 12 -1.82 -8.77 1.89
C PRO A 12 -2.17 -9.93 0.94
N GLY A 13 -1.17 -10.72 0.54
CA GLY A 13 -1.34 -11.82 -0.42
C GLY A 13 -1.21 -11.42 -1.89
N CYS A 14 -0.90 -10.15 -2.20
CA CYS A 14 -0.61 -9.74 -3.57
C CYS A 14 0.62 -10.49 -4.13
N THR A 15 0.48 -11.08 -5.32
CA THR A 15 1.54 -11.84 -5.99
C THR A 15 2.65 -10.98 -6.56
N HIS A 16 2.45 -9.67 -6.67
CA HIS A 16 3.47 -8.72 -7.14
C HIS A 16 4.48 -8.31 -6.06
N ILE A 17 4.23 -8.66 -4.81
CA ILE A 17 5.15 -8.39 -3.70
C ILE A 17 5.64 -9.73 -3.15
N VAL A 18 6.93 -9.79 -2.86
CA VAL A 18 7.50 -10.92 -2.13
C VAL A 18 7.34 -10.62 -0.63
N PRO A 19 6.59 -11.42 0.15
CA PRO A 19 6.33 -11.10 1.55
C PRO A 19 7.59 -10.90 2.40
N SER A 20 8.66 -11.66 2.13
CA SER A 20 9.95 -11.53 2.81
C SER A 20 10.66 -10.20 2.54
N ASP A 21 10.28 -9.49 1.47
CA ASP A 21 10.87 -8.21 1.10
C ASP A 21 10.08 -7.01 1.63
N VAL A 22 8.93 -7.24 2.28
CA VAL A 22 8.14 -6.18 2.92
C VAL A 22 8.85 -5.72 4.20
N ARG A 23 9.88 -4.90 4.03
CA ARG A 23 10.71 -4.33 5.09
C ARG A 23 11.19 -2.92 4.71
N PRO A 24 11.48 -2.06 5.70
CA PRO A 24 12.17 -0.80 5.44
C PRO A 24 13.58 -1.04 4.85
N PRO A 25 14.12 -0.08 4.08
CA PRO A 25 13.50 1.18 3.66
C PRO A 25 12.65 1.05 2.39
N VAL A 26 12.51 -0.15 1.83
CA VAL A 26 11.84 -0.33 0.54
C VAL A 26 10.33 -0.12 0.69
N TYR A 27 9.72 -0.78 1.68
CA TYR A 27 8.27 -0.77 1.88
C TYR A 27 7.88 -0.01 3.15
N GLY A 28 6.69 0.59 3.09
CA GLY A 28 5.93 1.02 4.26
C GLY A 28 4.61 0.26 4.33
N TRP A 29 3.90 0.34 5.45
CA TRP A 29 2.57 -0.26 5.58
C TRP A 29 1.69 0.48 6.59
N VAL A 30 0.40 0.18 6.53
CA VAL A 30 -0.63 0.63 7.47
C VAL A 30 -1.34 -0.61 7.98
N LEU A 31 -1.23 -0.90 9.29
CA LEU A 31 -1.83 -2.09 9.92
C LEU A 31 -3.35 -1.99 10.01
N ALA A 32 -3.86 -0.82 10.42
CA ALA A 32 -5.28 -0.55 10.60
C ALA A 32 -5.71 0.65 9.74
N PRO A 33 -5.88 0.48 8.42
CA PRO A 33 -6.32 1.58 7.58
C PRO A 33 -7.79 1.91 7.85
N SER A 34 -8.14 3.20 7.78
CA SER A 34 -9.53 3.64 7.96
C SER A 34 -10.48 2.92 6.99
N PRO A 35 -11.75 2.66 7.39
CA PRO A 35 -12.74 2.06 6.50
C PRO A 35 -12.83 2.79 5.15
N GLY A 36 -12.81 2.03 4.06
CA GLY A 36 -12.84 2.58 2.70
C GLY A 36 -11.55 3.25 2.23
N ALA A 37 -10.45 3.23 3.00
CA ALA A 37 -9.17 3.82 2.58
C ALA A 37 -8.68 3.27 1.24
N TRP A 38 -8.88 1.98 0.96
CA TRP A 38 -8.57 1.39 -0.33
C TRP A 38 -9.28 2.12 -1.49
N ARG A 39 -10.61 2.28 -1.39
CA ARG A 39 -11.44 2.93 -2.42
C ARG A 39 -11.15 4.42 -2.60
N ARG A 40 -10.66 5.10 -1.54
CA ARG A 40 -10.33 6.53 -1.59
C ARG A 40 -8.96 6.85 -2.18
N LEU A 41 -8.08 5.85 -2.33
CA LEU A 41 -6.73 6.04 -2.84
C LEU A 41 -6.74 6.79 -4.18
N SER A 42 -6.18 7.99 -4.15
CA SER A 42 -6.04 8.89 -5.29
C SER A 42 -4.88 9.85 -5.04
N PRO A 43 -4.37 10.55 -6.07
CA PRO A 43 -3.37 11.61 -5.87
C PRO A 43 -3.79 12.67 -4.85
N SER A 44 -5.08 13.01 -4.78
CA SER A 44 -5.62 13.98 -3.82
C SER A 44 -5.85 13.40 -2.41
N HIS A 45 -5.90 12.07 -2.28
CA HIS A 45 -6.08 11.36 -1.01
C HIS A 45 -5.07 10.21 -0.89
N PRO A 46 -3.78 10.54 -0.71
CA PRO A 46 -2.76 9.52 -0.55
C PRO A 46 -2.93 8.75 0.76
N LEU A 47 -2.55 7.48 0.74
CA LEU A 47 -2.37 6.68 1.95
C LEU A 47 -0.89 6.68 2.35
N CYS A 48 -0.57 7.38 3.44
CA CYS A 48 0.77 7.40 4.00
C CYS A 48 1.03 6.17 4.86
N ALA A 49 2.22 5.58 4.75
CA ALA A 49 2.65 4.49 5.61
C ALA A 49 2.82 4.99 7.06
N THR A 50 2.30 4.22 8.02
CA THR A 50 2.45 4.50 9.46
C THR A 50 3.53 3.63 10.10
N GLN A 51 4.02 2.62 9.40
CA GLN A 51 5.04 1.66 9.83
C GLN A 51 5.97 1.31 8.66
N GLY A 52 7.12 0.70 8.96
CA GLY A 52 8.17 0.44 7.97
C GLY A 52 8.83 1.74 7.53
N ASN A 53 8.94 1.97 6.21
CA ASN A 53 9.32 3.28 5.70
C ASN A 53 8.13 4.24 5.69
N THR A 54 8.04 5.09 6.72
CA THR A 54 7.01 6.12 6.89
C THR A 54 7.06 7.26 5.87
N ARG A 55 8.12 7.35 5.06
CA ARG A 55 8.19 8.29 3.93
C ARG A 55 7.44 7.80 2.69
N ARG A 56 6.91 6.56 2.71
CA ARG A 56 6.15 6.01 1.59
C ARG A 56 4.70 6.48 1.65
N ALA A 57 4.18 6.85 0.49
CA ALA A 57 2.77 7.14 0.28
C ALA A 57 2.29 6.44 -0.99
N ALA A 58 1.09 5.85 -0.93
CA ALA A 58 0.41 5.36 -2.11
C ALA A 58 -0.64 6.36 -2.57
N VAL A 59 -0.68 6.64 -3.88
CA VAL A 59 -1.68 7.48 -4.53
C VAL A 59 -2.60 6.67 -5.44
N GLY A 60 -2.35 5.37 -5.56
CA GLY A 60 -3.14 4.48 -6.39
C GLY A 60 -3.13 3.05 -5.85
N ARG A 61 -3.97 2.24 -6.45
CA ARG A 61 -4.17 0.83 -6.11
C ARG A 61 -3.37 -0.04 -7.08
N CYS A 62 -2.81 -1.13 -6.58
CA CYS A 62 -2.36 -2.21 -7.44
C CYS A 62 -3.55 -2.78 -8.22
N GLU A 63 -3.42 -2.87 -9.54
CA GLU A 63 -4.50 -3.25 -10.43
C GLU A 63 -5.00 -4.67 -10.14
N THR A 64 -4.10 -5.62 -9.88
CA THR A 64 -4.49 -7.00 -9.55
C THR A 64 -5.16 -7.10 -8.19
N CYS A 65 -4.72 -6.33 -7.18
CA CYS A 65 -5.45 -6.29 -5.91
C CYS A 65 -6.86 -5.71 -6.09
N ASP A 66 -6.98 -4.68 -6.92
CA ASP A 66 -8.26 -4.00 -7.14
C ASP A 66 -9.26 -4.88 -7.90
N ALA A 67 -8.79 -5.70 -8.84
CA ALA A 67 -9.61 -6.67 -9.56
C ALA A 67 -10.13 -7.82 -8.68
N THR A 68 -9.56 -8.02 -7.49
CA THR A 68 -9.92 -9.09 -6.54
C THR A 68 -10.77 -8.60 -5.34
N GLN A 69 -11.23 -7.35 -5.38
CA GLN A 69 -12.05 -6.73 -4.33
C GLN A 69 -13.55 -6.80 -4.62
#